data_AF-A0A941PSP1-F1
#
_entry.id   AF-A0A941PSP1-F1
#
_cell.length_a   1.000
_cell.length_b   1.000
_cell.length_c   1.000
_cell.angle_alpha   90.00
_cell.angle_beta   90.00
_cell.angle_gamma   90.00
#
_symmetry.space_group_name_H-M   'P 1'
#
loop_
_entity.id
_entity.type
_entity.pdbx_description
1 polymer ?
#
loop_
_entity_poly.entity_id
_entity_poly.type
_entity_poly.pdbx_seq_one_letter_code
_entity_poly.pdbx_strand_id
1 'polypeptide(L)' 'AAFVQQLRSAPYGEHFQRAPGIAETVEWARALVALDTVNLDPEVVLDTAGILFKQRDDVAALDRALADEALQAARQAA' A
#
# COMPACT_ATOMS: atom_id res chain seq x y z
N ALA A 1 0.56 -4.44 -8.14
CA ALA A 1 0.57 -5.75 -7.43
C ALA A 1 1.81 -5.90 -6.53
N ALA A 2 3.03 -5.62 -7.02
CA ALA A 2 4.26 -5.78 -6.24
C ALA A 2 4.28 -4.97 -4.92
N PHE A 3 3.79 -3.72 -4.92
CA PHE A 3 3.71 -2.90 -3.71
C PHE A 3 2.87 -3.55 -2.59
N VAL A 4 1.64 -3.98 -2.91
CA VAL A 4 0.77 -4.63 -1.92
C VAL A 4 1.34 -5.96 -1.44
N GLN A 5 2.15 -6.62 -2.27
CA GLN A 5 2.88 -7.81 -1.83
C GLN A 5 3.94 -7.48 -0.77
N GLN A 6 4.65 -6.35 -0.89
CA GLN A 6 5.57 -5.89 0.15
C GLN A 6 4.82 -5.68 1.47
N LEU A 7 3.66 -5.00 1.45
CA LEU A 7 2.85 -4.78 2.66
C LEU A 7 2.32 -6.06 3.33
N ARG A 8 2.35 -7.21 2.66
CA ARG A 8 1.94 -8.51 3.23
C ARG A 8 3.11 -9.34 3.73
N SER A 9 4.29 -9.12 3.19
CA SER A 9 5.47 -9.92 3.46
C SER A 9 6.30 -9.30 4.57
N ALA A 10 7.03 -10.13 5.33
CA ALA A 10 8.06 -9.62 6.22
C ALA A 10 9.15 -8.85 5.41
N PRO A 11 9.70 -7.76 5.95
CA PRO A 11 9.45 -7.23 7.29
C PRO A 11 8.20 -6.32 7.40
N TYR A 12 7.69 -5.78 6.29
CA TYR A 12 6.67 -4.72 6.32
C TYR A 12 5.30 -5.19 6.84
N GLY A 13 4.92 -6.44 6.61
CA GLY A 13 3.65 -6.98 7.08
C GLY A 13 3.49 -6.96 8.60
N GLU A 14 4.59 -6.97 9.36
CA GLU A 14 4.59 -6.93 10.82
C GLU A 14 4.32 -5.51 11.38
N HIS A 15 4.35 -4.48 10.53
CA HIS A 15 4.00 -3.10 10.90
C HIS A 15 2.49 -2.88 11.02
N PHE A 16 1.68 -3.78 10.47
CA PHE A 16 0.22 -3.66 10.42
C PHE A 16 -0.43 -4.72 11.31
N GLN A 17 -1.49 -4.33 12.00
CA GLN A 17 -2.37 -5.27 12.71
C GLN A 17 -3.02 -6.24 11.73
N ARG A 18 -3.37 -5.75 10.53
CA ARG A 18 -3.91 -6.58 9.46
C ARG A 18 -3.41 -6.12 8.09
N ALA A 19 -2.69 -7.01 7.41
CA ALA A 19 -2.29 -6.78 6.02
C ALA A 19 -3.51 -6.72 5.07
N PRO A 20 -3.44 -5.91 4.00
CA PRO A 20 -4.54 -5.75 3.04
C PRO A 20 -4.84 -7.06 2.31
N GLY A 21 -6.10 -7.47 2.28
CA GLY A 21 -6.56 -8.67 1.60
C GLY A 21 -6.78 -8.47 0.10
N ILE A 22 -7.27 -9.51 -0.58
CA ILE A 22 -7.53 -9.48 -2.03
C ILE A 22 -8.60 -8.43 -2.36
N ALA A 23 -9.67 -8.36 -1.57
CA ALA A 23 -10.78 -7.43 -1.80
C ALA A 23 -10.30 -5.97 -1.76
N GLU A 24 -9.55 -5.60 -0.72
CA GLU A 24 -8.99 -4.27 -0.54
C GLU A 24 -7.99 -3.92 -1.65
N THR A 25 -7.19 -4.90 -2.08
CA THR A 25 -6.24 -4.71 -3.20
C THR A 25 -6.95 -4.40 -4.50
N VAL A 26 -8.04 -5.11 -4.80
CA VAL A 26 -8.82 -4.92 -6.03
C VAL A 26 -9.54 -3.58 -5.99
N GLU A 27 -10.11 -3.22 -4.84
CA GLU A 27 -10.75 -1.92 -4.64
C GLU A 27 -9.74 -0.77 -4.81
N TRP A 28 -8.57 -0.89 -4.21
CA TRP A 28 -7.49 0.09 -4.34
C TRP A 28 -7.01 0.23 -5.79
N ALA A 29 -6.80 -0.88 -6.50
CA ALA A 29 -6.44 -0.83 -7.91
C ALA A 29 -7.50 -0.13 -8.78
N ARG A 30 -8.79 -0.34 -8.49
CA ARG A 30 -9.88 0.38 -9.18
C ARG A 30 -9.85 1.88 -8.89
N ALA A 31 -9.55 2.27 -7.66
CA ALA A 31 -9.41 3.67 -7.28
C ALA A 31 -8.25 4.34 -8.02
N LEU A 32 -7.08 3.69 -8.11
CA LEU A 32 -5.94 4.21 -8.87
C LEU A 32 -6.28 4.42 -10.35
N VAL A 33 -7.01 3.48 -10.96
CA VAL A 33 -7.49 3.62 -12.35
C VAL A 33 -8.46 4.79 -12.48
N ALA A 34 -9.38 4.95 -11.52
CA ALA A 34 -10.34 6.06 -11.53
C ALA A 34 -9.67 7.43 -11.32
N LEU A 35 -8.53 7.46 -10.62
CA LEU A 35 -7.69 8.65 -10.41
C LEU A 35 -6.74 8.93 -11.59
N ASP A 36 -6.79 8.16 -12.67
CA ASP A 36 -5.83 8.21 -13.79
C ASP A 36 -4.37 8.12 -13.33
N THR A 37 -4.14 7.39 -12.23
CA THR A 37 -2.82 7.22 -11.64
C THR A 37 -2.05 6.14 -12.40
N VAL A 38 -1.10 6.56 -13.23
CA VAL A 38 -0.23 5.65 -14.01
C VAL A 38 1.05 5.25 -13.27
N ASN A 39 1.49 6.04 -12.29
CA ASN A 39 2.68 5.77 -11.49
C ASN A 39 2.36 5.87 -10.01
N LEU A 40 2.83 4.90 -9.23
CA LEU A 40 2.71 4.93 -7.78
C LEU A 40 3.89 5.69 -7.18
N ASP A 41 3.55 6.70 -6.39
CA ASP A 41 4.45 7.42 -5.49
C ASP A 41 3.91 7.37 -4.05
N PRO A 42 4.71 7.76 -3.05
CA PRO A 42 4.31 7.68 -1.65
C PRO A 42 3.09 8.54 -1.32
N GLU A 43 2.94 9.70 -1.96
CA GLU A 43 1.83 10.61 -1.68
C GLU A 43 0.51 9.98 -2.10
N VAL A 44 0.44 9.43 -3.31
CA VAL A 44 -0.75 8.70 -3.79
C VAL A 44 -1.07 7.51 -2.90
N VAL A 45 -0.05 6.76 -2.47
CA VAL A 45 -0.23 5.61 -1.56
C VAL A 45 -0.86 6.06 -0.23
N LEU A 46 -0.35 7.14 0.37
CA LEU A 46 -0.84 7.67 1.64
C LEU A 46 -2.27 8.20 1.52
N ASP A 47 -2.55 8.99 0.48
CA ASP A 47 -3.88 9.58 0.26
C ASP A 47 -4.96 8.53 -0.01
N THR A 48 -4.56 7.35 -0.48
CA THR A 48 -5.46 6.23 -0.79
C THR A 48 -5.34 5.07 0.21
N ALA A 49 -4.57 5.23 1.29
CA ALA A 49 -4.27 4.17 2.27
C ALA A 49 -5.53 3.62 2.96
N GLY A 50 -6.55 4.45 3.16
CA GLY A 50 -7.83 4.05 3.75
C GLY A 50 -8.62 3.01 2.93
N ILE A 51 -8.26 2.80 1.66
CA ILE A 51 -8.84 1.74 0.83
C ILE A 51 -8.19 0.39 1.18
N LEU A 52 -6.88 0.38 1.40
CA LEU A 52 -6.10 -0.80 1.77
C LEU A 52 -6.32 -1.20 3.24
N PHE A 53 -6.41 -0.21 4.12
CA PHE A 53 -6.49 -0.42 5.57
C PHE A 53 -7.79 0.15 6.14
N LYS A 54 -8.52 -0.68 6.88
CA LYS A 54 -9.80 -0.27 7.49
C LYS A 54 -9.64 0.22 8.93
N GLN A 55 -8.55 -0.15 9.61
CA GLN A 55 -8.23 0.33 10.95
C GLN A 55 -7.47 1.64 10.86
N ARG A 56 -7.83 2.61 11.72
CA ARG A 56 -7.16 3.92 11.76
C ARG A 56 -5.68 3.81 12.10
N ASP A 57 -5.34 2.87 12.98
CA ASP A 57 -3.96 2.63 13.38
C ASP A 57 -3.13 2.07 12.21
N ASP A 58 -3.69 1.17 11.40
CA ASP A 58 -3.01 0.64 10.21
C ASP A 58 -2.83 1.70 9.12
N VAL A 59 -3.81 2.59 8.95
CA VAL A 59 -3.67 3.75 8.05
C VAL A 59 -2.56 4.68 8.54
N ALA A 60 -2.48 4.93 9.84
CA ALA A 60 -1.44 5.76 10.44
C ALA A 60 -0.06 5.09 10.44
N ALA A 61 -0.02 3.75 10.52
CA ALA A 61 1.21 2.96 10.46
C ALA A 61 1.85 2.98 9.08
N LEU A 62 1.05 3.18 8.01
CA LEU A 62 1.59 3.48 6.69
C LEU A 62 1.99 4.95 6.63
N ASP A 63 3.19 5.25 7.12
CA ASP A 63 3.78 6.58 6.99
C ASP A 63 4.57 6.73 5.68
N ARG A 64 5.05 7.95 5.43
CA ARG A 64 5.79 8.27 4.20
C ARG A 64 7.08 7.47 4.05
N ALA A 65 7.82 7.25 5.15
CA ALA A 65 9.08 6.53 5.10
C ALA A 65 8.85 5.05 4.75
N LEU A 66 7.87 4.42 5.40
CA LEU A 66 7.49 3.04 5.11
C LEU A 66 6.95 2.89 3.68
N ALA A 67 6.13 3.83 3.22
CA ALA A 67 5.62 3.83 1.84
C ALA A 67 6.76 3.95 0.82
N ASP A 68 7.72 4.85 1.05
CA ASP A 68 8.92 5.01 0.24
C ASP A 68 9.74 3.72 0.15
N GLU A 69 10.06 3.12 1.30
CA GLU A 69 10.84 1.88 1.39
C GLU A 69 10.15 0.72 0.68
N ALA A 70 8.86 0.51 0.94
CA ALA A 70 8.08 -0.56 0.32
C ALA A 70 7.92 -0.37 -1.20
N LEU A 71 7.78 0.88 -1.68
CA LEU A 71 7.77 1.18 -3.11
C LEU A 71 9.12 0.88 -3.77
N GLN A 72 10.23 1.23 -3.12
CA GLN A 72 11.56 0.90 -3.63
C GLN A 72 11.79 -0.61 -3.70
N ALA A 73 11.46 -1.34 -2.64
CA ALA A 73 11.56 -2.79 -2.61
C ALA A 73 10.70 -3.44 -3.71
N ALA A 74 9.47 -2.95 -3.90
CA ALA A 74 8.58 -3.45 -4.95
C ALA A 74 9.13 -3.23 -6.37
N ARG A 75 9.85 -2.13 -6.61
CA ARG A 75 10.50 -1.83 -7.89
C ARG A 75 11.73 -2.71 -8.14
N GLN A 76 12.46 -3.08 -7.09
CA GLN A 76 13.63 -3.96 -7.20
C GLN A 76 13.26 -5.43 -7.42
N ALA A 77 12.07 -5.84 -6.97
CA ALA A 77 11.57 -7.20 -7.13
C ALA A 77 10.87 -7.47 -8.48
N ALA A 78 10.73 -6.46 -9.34
CA ALA A 78 10.07 -6.52 -10.65
C ALA A 78 11.12 -6.54 -11.78
#